data_AF-A0A8D2KLD4-F1
#
_entry.id   AF-A0A8D2KLD4-F1
#
_cell.length_a   1.000
_cell.length_b   1.000
_cell.length_c   1.000
_cell.angle_alpha   90.00
_cell.angle_beta   90.00
_cell.angle_gamma   90.00
#
_symmetry.space_group_name_H-M   'P 1'
#
loop_
_entity.id
_entity.type
_entity.pdbx_description
1 polymer ?
#
loop_
_entity_poly.entity_id
_entity_poly.type
_entity_poly.pdbx_seq_one_letter_code
_entity_poly.pdbx_strand_id
1 'polypeptide(L)'
;MAALRSWLSRSVASFFRYRQCVPVVVNSRKRLLIRPWHKTVAAAFGVTLCAVPIAQKSEPHSLSNEALMRRAVSLVTDSTSTFLSQTTYALIEAITEYTKAVYTLISLYRQYTSLLGKMNSQEEDEVWQVIIGARVEVSKIVKHFCISVPHYDVQ
;
A
#
# COMPACT_ATOMS: atom_id res chain seq x y z
N MET A 1 -16.02 10.76 -38.62
CA MET A 1 -14.61 10.34 -38.84
C MET A 1 -13.60 11.10 -37.98
N ALA A 2 -13.54 12.44 -37.99
CA ALA A 2 -12.53 13.20 -37.23
C ALA A 2 -12.66 13.06 -35.68
N ALA A 3 -13.89 13.02 -35.16
CA ALA A 3 -14.14 12.89 -33.73
C ALA A 3 -13.65 11.55 -33.15
N LEU A 4 -13.84 10.43 -33.88
CA LEU A 4 -13.45 9.10 -33.44
C LEU A 4 -11.92 8.91 -33.43
N ARG A 5 -11.22 9.44 -34.45
CA ARG A 5 -9.75 9.46 -34.49
C ARG A 5 -9.14 10.30 -33.37
N SER A 6 -9.75 11.45 -33.06
CA SER A 6 -9.33 12.28 -31.91
C SER A 6 -9.57 11.58 -30.58
N TRP A 7 -10.59 10.72 -30.50
CA TRP A 7 -10.95 9.97 -29.30
C TRP A 7 -10.05 8.76 -29.08
N LEU A 8 -9.77 7.97 -30.13
CA LEU A 8 -8.76 6.90 -30.10
C LEU A 8 -7.38 7.46 -29.76
N SER A 9 -7.00 8.60 -30.34
CA SER A 9 -5.77 9.32 -29.97
C SER A 9 -5.79 9.77 -28.51
N ARG A 10 -6.91 10.32 -28.00
CA ARG A 10 -7.06 10.72 -26.59
C ARG A 10 -7.07 9.54 -25.62
N SER A 11 -7.61 8.39 -26.02
CA SER A 11 -7.71 7.17 -25.22
C SER A 11 -6.37 6.43 -25.17
N VAL A 12 -5.65 6.37 -26.30
CA VAL A 12 -4.27 5.89 -26.35
C VAL A 12 -3.35 6.84 -25.56
N ALA A 13 -3.55 8.15 -25.66
CA ALA A 13 -2.80 9.12 -24.87
C ALA A 13 -3.16 9.08 -23.37
N SER A 14 -4.40 8.75 -22.98
CA SER A 14 -4.75 8.55 -21.56
C SER A 14 -4.17 7.24 -21.03
N PHE A 15 -4.14 6.18 -21.84
CA PHE A 15 -3.47 4.91 -21.54
C PHE A 15 -1.95 5.08 -21.40
N PHE A 16 -1.33 5.87 -22.30
CA PHE A 16 0.09 6.23 -22.22
C PHE A 16 0.40 7.15 -21.04
N ARG A 17 -0.46 8.13 -20.73
CA ARG A 17 -0.32 8.98 -19.54
C ARG A 17 -0.53 8.22 -18.24
N TYR A 18 -1.36 7.17 -18.24
CA TYR A 18 -1.47 6.26 -17.09
C TYR A 18 -0.16 5.48 -16.88
N ARG A 19 0.51 5.07 -17.97
CA ARG A 19 1.83 4.42 -17.95
C ARG A 19 2.99 5.35 -17.56
N GLN A 20 2.82 6.67 -17.66
CA GLN A 20 3.86 7.67 -17.33
C GLN A 20 3.69 8.36 -15.97
N CYS A 21 2.62 8.09 -15.22
CA CYS A 21 2.38 8.68 -13.90
C CYS A 21 2.97 7.87 -12.73
N VAL A 22 4.13 7.25 -12.93
CA VAL A 22 4.99 6.81 -11.81
C VAL A 22 6.19 7.76 -11.77
N PRO A 23 6.08 8.93 -11.13
CA PRO A 23 7.28 9.59 -10.66
C PRO A 23 7.84 8.70 -9.55
N VAL A 24 9.01 8.12 -9.80
CA VAL A 24 9.89 7.61 -8.75
C VAL A 24 10.23 8.80 -7.85
N VAL A 25 9.41 9.02 -6.82
CA VAL A 25 9.70 9.95 -5.73
C VAL A 25 10.72 9.26 -4.84
N VAL A 26 11.98 9.46 -5.20
CA VAL A 26 13.13 9.26 -4.32
C VAL A 26 12.95 10.17 -3.10
N ASN A 27 12.78 9.50 -1.96
CA ASN A 27 13.34 9.85 -0.65
C ASN A 27 13.34 11.33 -0.24
N SER A 28 12.41 11.67 0.66
CA SER A 28 12.67 12.64 1.72
C SER A 28 12.15 12.10 3.05
N ARG A 29 12.93 11.19 3.66
CA ARG A 29 12.86 10.95 5.10
C ARG A 29 13.04 12.28 5.85
N LYS A 30 12.32 12.41 6.97
CA LYS A 30 12.46 13.37 8.10
C LYS A 30 11.45 14.53 8.12
N ARG A 31 10.30 14.31 8.78
CA ARG A 31 9.91 14.99 10.04
C ARG A 31 8.45 14.65 10.39
N LEU A 32 8.27 13.64 11.23
CA LEU A 32 7.11 13.54 12.10
C LEU A 32 7.62 13.23 13.50
N LEU A 33 8.20 14.25 14.15
CA LEU A 33 8.41 14.25 15.59
C LEU A 33 7.18 14.86 16.23
N ILE A 34 6.23 13.98 16.52
CA ILE A 34 5.49 13.86 17.78
C ILE A 34 5.64 15.08 18.70
N ARG A 35 4.52 15.81 18.87
CA ARG A 35 4.34 16.88 19.84
C ARG A 35 4.77 16.43 21.25
N PRO A 36 5.56 17.22 21.98
CA PRO A 36 5.95 16.94 23.35
C PRO A 36 4.82 17.34 24.29
N TRP A 37 3.99 16.37 24.68
CA TRP A 37 3.32 16.46 25.97
C TRP A 37 4.32 15.99 27.00
N HIS A 38 4.71 16.86 27.95
CA HIS A 38 5.15 16.63 29.34
C HIS A 38 5.80 17.92 29.85
N LYS A 39 5.04 19.02 29.90
CA LYS A 39 5.40 20.21 30.69
C LYS A 39 4.32 20.37 31.74
N THR A 40 4.58 19.81 32.92
CA THR A 40 4.20 20.31 34.27
C THR A 40 4.42 19.15 35.23
N VAL A 41 5.66 18.94 35.67
CA VAL A 41 6.02 18.60 37.06
C VAL A 41 7.48 19.02 37.22
N ALA A 42 7.71 20.32 37.30
CA ALA A 42 8.96 20.88 37.80
C ALA A 42 8.62 21.59 39.11
N ALA A 43 8.56 20.81 40.18
CA ALA A 43 8.55 21.33 41.54
C ALA A 43 9.22 20.29 42.45
N ALA A 44 10.16 20.79 43.25
CA ALA A 44 10.96 20.09 44.27
C ALA A 44 12.24 19.37 43.77
N PHE A 45 13.29 20.18 43.58
CA PHE A 45 14.61 19.80 44.07
C PHE A 45 14.53 19.69 45.60
N GLY A 46 14.87 18.53 46.15
CA GLY A 46 14.86 18.30 47.59
C GLY A 46 15.51 16.98 47.98
N VAL A 47 16.83 17.03 48.18
CA VAL A 47 17.53 16.41 49.31
C VAL A 47 17.36 14.88 49.50
N THR A 48 18.45 14.18 49.15
CA THR A 48 18.99 12.98 49.81
C THR A 48 18.10 11.73 49.89
N LEU A 49 18.45 10.72 49.10
CA LEU A 49 19.08 9.48 49.59
C LEU A 49 19.25 8.56 48.38
N CYS A 50 20.47 8.03 48.23
CA CYS A 50 20.74 6.90 47.35
C CYS A 50 19.95 5.68 47.86
N ALA A 51 18.71 5.55 47.43
CA ALA A 51 18.02 4.27 47.45
C ALA A 51 18.26 3.61 46.09
N VAL A 52 19.36 2.87 46.01
CA VAL A 52 19.52 1.80 45.00
C VAL A 52 18.22 0.99 45.02
N PRO A 53 17.53 0.75 43.88
CA PRO A 53 16.46 -0.21 43.87
C PRO A 53 17.10 -1.59 43.99
N ILE A 54 17.37 -2.00 45.24
CA ILE A 54 17.66 -3.39 45.58
C ILE A 54 16.31 -4.10 45.49
N ALA A 55 15.91 -4.43 44.28
CA ALA A 55 15.04 -5.57 44.06
C ALA A 55 15.92 -6.81 44.16
N GLN A 56 16.11 -7.31 45.39
CA GLN A 56 16.45 -8.72 45.61
C GLN A 56 15.27 -9.56 45.10
N LYS A 57 15.19 -9.74 43.78
CA LYS A 57 14.37 -10.78 43.18
C LYS A 57 15.29 -11.99 43.04
N SER A 58 15.09 -12.94 43.95
CA SER A 58 15.72 -14.25 43.95
C SER A 58 15.66 -14.89 42.56
N GLU A 59 16.70 -15.66 42.24
CA GLU A 59 16.91 -16.45 41.02
C GLU A 59 17.35 -15.71 39.73
N PRO A 60 18.67 -15.47 39.54
CA PRO A 60 19.23 -14.90 38.29
C PRO A 60 18.92 -15.73 37.04
N HIS A 61 18.61 -17.03 37.20
CA HIS A 61 18.30 -17.93 36.09
C HIS A 61 16.88 -17.72 35.53
N SER A 62 15.91 -17.32 36.38
CA SER A 62 14.51 -17.07 35.98
C SER A 62 14.32 -15.69 35.33
N LEU A 63 15.04 -14.68 35.82
CA LEU A 63 14.99 -13.31 35.31
C LEU A 63 15.61 -13.17 33.91
N SER A 64 16.63 -13.98 33.61
CA SER A 64 17.23 -14.06 32.27
C SER A 64 16.23 -14.57 31.24
N ASN A 65 15.46 -15.62 31.57
CA ASN A 65 14.47 -16.19 30.66
C ASN A 65 13.32 -15.22 30.39
N GLU A 66 12.81 -14.52 31.42
CA GLU A 66 11.84 -13.44 31.22
C GLU A 66 12.39 -12.27 30.39
N ALA A 67 13.66 -11.88 30.58
CA ALA A 67 14.28 -10.83 29.78
C ALA A 67 14.45 -11.25 28.31
N LEU A 68 14.81 -12.51 28.05
CA LEU A 68 14.85 -13.09 26.71
C LEU A 68 13.45 -13.14 26.09
N MET A 69 12.44 -13.60 26.82
CA MET A 69 11.04 -13.61 26.36
C MET A 69 10.57 -12.20 25.99
N ARG A 70 10.79 -11.19 26.83
CA ARG A 70 10.38 -9.81 26.53
C ARG A 70 11.06 -9.25 25.28
N ARG A 71 12.34 -9.56 25.06
CA ARG A 71 13.05 -9.16 23.84
C ARG A 71 12.52 -9.87 22.61
N ALA A 72 12.30 -11.18 22.70
CA ALA A 72 11.71 -11.95 21.61
C ALA A 72 10.32 -11.42 21.25
N VAL A 73 9.46 -11.18 22.25
CA VAL A 73 8.12 -10.60 22.06
C VAL A 73 8.21 -9.19 21.48
N SER A 74 9.12 -8.34 21.96
CA SER A 74 9.32 -6.99 21.39
C SER A 74 9.74 -7.08 19.93
N LEU A 75 10.70 -7.94 19.58
CA LEU A 75 11.15 -8.13 18.20
C LEU A 75 10.04 -8.65 17.29
N VAL A 76 9.26 -9.63 17.76
CA VAL A 76 8.11 -10.16 17.02
C VAL A 76 7.04 -9.08 16.87
N THR A 77 6.75 -8.33 17.92
CA THR A 77 5.72 -7.27 17.88
C THR A 77 6.14 -6.13 16.96
N ASP A 78 7.38 -5.66 17.04
CA ASP A 78 7.91 -4.59 16.20
C ASP A 78 7.99 -5.01 14.73
N SER A 79 8.45 -6.25 14.46
CA SER A 79 8.52 -6.79 13.10
C SER A 79 7.12 -7.03 12.51
N THR A 80 6.19 -7.57 13.31
CA THR A 80 4.80 -7.76 12.91
C THR A 80 4.09 -6.43 12.68
N SER A 81 4.29 -5.44 13.56
CA SER A 81 3.73 -4.09 13.38
C SER A 81 4.24 -3.44 12.09
N THR A 82 5.53 -3.60 11.80
CA THR A 82 6.14 -3.11 10.55
C THR A 82 5.58 -3.85 9.34
N PHE A 83 5.54 -5.18 9.38
CA PHE A 83 5.03 -6.02 8.29
C PHE A 83 3.55 -5.75 8.00
N LEU A 84 2.71 -5.66 9.03
CA LEU A 84 1.30 -5.33 8.91
C LEU A 84 1.10 -3.93 8.33
N SER A 85 1.89 -2.94 8.78
CA SER A 85 1.81 -1.58 8.23
C SER A 85 2.16 -1.58 6.74
N GLN A 86 3.26 -2.22 6.35
CA GLN A 86 3.68 -2.31 4.95
C GLN A 86 2.66 -3.05 4.08
N THR A 87 2.18 -4.21 4.54
CA THR A 87 1.20 -5.01 3.82
C THR A 87 -0.14 -4.28 3.69
N THR A 88 -0.55 -3.54 4.73
CA THR A 88 -1.77 -2.73 4.68
C THR A 88 -1.65 -1.60 3.65
N TYR A 89 -0.52 -0.90 3.60
CA TYR A 89 -0.31 0.12 2.57
C TYR A 89 -0.29 -0.47 1.15
N ALA A 90 0.42 -1.58 0.95
CA ALA A 90 0.45 -2.28 -0.33
C ALA A 90 -0.96 -2.78 -0.74
N LEU A 91 -1.75 -3.27 0.21
CA LEU A 91 -3.14 -3.68 -0.02
C LEU A 91 -4.02 -2.50 -0.42
N ILE A 92 -3.93 -1.38 0.29
CA ILE A 92 -4.69 -0.16 -0.05
C ILE A 92 -4.32 0.30 -1.46
N GLU A 93 -3.03 0.34 -1.79
CA GLU A 93 -2.55 0.70 -3.12
C GLU A 93 -3.12 -0.23 -4.19
N ALA A 94 -3.00 -1.55 -4.01
CA ALA A 94 -3.53 -2.54 -4.94
C ALA A 94 -5.05 -2.43 -5.14
N ILE A 95 -5.83 -2.24 -4.08
CA ILE A 95 -7.29 -2.04 -4.17
C ILE A 95 -7.61 -0.75 -4.92
N THR A 96 -6.89 0.34 -4.64
CA THR A 96 -7.14 1.62 -5.31
C THR A 96 -6.79 1.57 -6.80
N GLU A 97 -5.70 0.89 -7.16
CA GLU A 97 -5.29 0.70 -8.56
C GLU A 97 -6.26 -0.24 -9.30
N TYR A 98 -6.68 -1.34 -8.67
CA TYR A 98 -7.70 -2.24 -9.19
C TYR A 98 -9.00 -1.50 -9.48
N THR A 99 -9.46 -0.69 -8.52
CA THR A 99 -10.68 0.10 -8.65
C THR A 99 -10.60 1.05 -9.84
N LYS A 100 -9.49 1.77 -10.00
CA LYS A 100 -9.27 2.65 -11.18
C LYS A 100 -9.34 1.87 -12.48
N ALA A 101 -8.63 0.75 -12.59
CA ALA A 101 -8.59 -0.07 -13.80
C ALA A 101 -9.99 -0.63 -14.16
N VAL A 102 -10.76 -1.07 -13.16
CA VAL A 102 -12.14 -1.53 -13.34
C VAL A 102 -13.05 -0.39 -13.81
N TYR A 103 -12.94 0.81 -13.21
CA TYR A 103 -13.71 1.97 -13.68
C TYR A 103 -13.39 2.34 -15.13
N THR A 104 -12.11 2.29 -15.52
CA THR A 104 -11.70 2.48 -16.91
C THR A 104 -12.37 1.43 -17.81
N LEU A 105 -12.30 0.16 -17.45
CA LEU A 105 -12.92 -0.93 -18.22
C LEU A 105 -14.43 -0.74 -18.37
N ILE A 106 -15.13 -0.39 -17.28
CA ILE A 106 -16.58 -0.10 -17.29
C ILE A 106 -16.87 1.08 -18.22
N SER A 107 -16.06 2.13 -18.19
CA SER A 107 -16.25 3.31 -19.06
C SER A 107 -16.09 2.96 -20.54
N LEU A 108 -15.12 2.12 -20.89
CA LEU A 108 -14.91 1.62 -22.25
C LEU A 108 -16.09 0.78 -22.71
N TYR A 109 -16.61 -0.11 -21.86
CA TYR A 109 -17.79 -0.90 -22.18
C TYR A 109 -19.03 -0.05 -22.43
N ARG A 110 -19.30 0.95 -21.58
CA ARG A 110 -20.44 1.85 -21.77
C ARG A 110 -20.34 2.64 -23.07
N GLN A 111 -19.13 3.06 -23.45
CA GLN A 111 -18.89 3.78 -24.70
C GLN A 111 -19.00 2.85 -25.92
N TYR A 112 -18.50 1.63 -25.84
CA TYR A 112 -18.70 0.62 -26.87
C TYR A 112 -20.19 0.36 -27.11
N THR A 113 -20.98 0.17 -26.05
CA THR A 113 -22.43 -0.02 -26.17
C THR A 113 -23.14 1.20 -26.78
N SER A 114 -22.69 2.43 -26.53
CA SER A 114 -23.33 3.63 -27.09
C SER A 114 -23.00 3.85 -28.58
N LEU A 115 -21.89 3.27 -29.05
CA LEU A 115 -21.41 3.30 -30.43
C LEU A 115 -21.79 2.04 -31.23
N LEU A 116 -22.46 1.07 -30.60
CA LEU A 116 -22.88 -0.18 -31.23
C LEU A 116 -23.71 0.11 -32.49
N GLY A 117 -23.32 -0.47 -33.62
CA GLY A 117 -23.98 -0.27 -34.91
C GLY A 117 -23.73 1.09 -35.57
N LYS A 118 -22.89 1.96 -34.98
CA LYS A 118 -22.48 3.26 -35.55
C LYS A 118 -21.03 3.27 -36.02
N MET A 119 -20.31 2.17 -35.82
CA MET A 119 -18.89 2.00 -36.13
C MET A 119 -18.70 1.05 -37.31
N ASN A 120 -17.63 1.24 -38.08
CA ASN A 120 -17.23 0.25 -39.08
C ASN A 120 -16.52 -0.94 -38.41
N SER A 121 -16.47 -2.11 -39.07
CA SER A 121 -15.86 -3.34 -38.52
C SER A 121 -14.41 -3.15 -38.06
N GLN A 122 -13.62 -2.35 -38.79
CA GLN A 122 -12.25 -2.01 -38.40
C GLN A 122 -12.21 -1.16 -37.12
N GLU A 123 -13.09 -0.18 -36.99
CA GLU A 123 -13.14 0.68 -35.81
C GLU A 123 -13.60 -0.11 -34.57
N GLU A 124 -14.52 -1.06 -34.76
CA GLU A 124 -14.98 -1.97 -33.71
C GLU A 124 -13.85 -2.85 -33.19
N ASP A 125 -13.01 -3.42 -34.09
CA ASP A 125 -11.85 -4.23 -33.69
C ASP A 125 -10.83 -3.38 -32.91
N GLU A 126 -10.53 -2.15 -33.33
CA GLU A 126 -9.62 -1.25 -32.61
C GLU A 126 -10.12 -0.97 -31.18
N VAL A 127 -11.41 -0.67 -31.00
CA VAL A 127 -12.00 -0.45 -29.66
C VAL A 127 -12.00 -1.74 -28.86
N TRP A 128 -12.26 -2.89 -29.49
CA TRP A 128 -12.23 -4.19 -28.84
C TRP A 128 -10.83 -4.55 -28.33
N GLN A 129 -9.77 -4.27 -29.10
CA GLN A 129 -8.39 -4.45 -28.67
C GLN A 129 -8.04 -3.62 -27.43
N VAL A 130 -8.53 -2.37 -27.36
CA VAL A 130 -8.35 -1.52 -26.17
C VAL A 130 -9.06 -2.12 -24.95
N ILE A 131 -10.26 -2.67 -25.13
CA ILE A 131 -11.02 -3.35 -24.06
C ILE A 131 -10.28 -4.61 -23.57
N ILE A 132 -9.74 -5.42 -24.48
CA ILE A 132 -8.91 -6.58 -24.13
C ILE A 132 -7.69 -6.14 -23.34
N GLY A 133 -6.98 -5.11 -23.80
CA GLY A 133 -5.83 -4.55 -23.10
C GLY A 133 -6.17 -4.11 -21.67
N ALA A 134 -7.29 -3.41 -21.49
CA ALA A 134 -7.77 -3.01 -20.16
C ALA A 134 -8.13 -4.21 -19.27
N ARG A 135 -8.73 -5.28 -19.81
CA ARG A 135 -9.00 -6.52 -19.05
C ARG A 135 -7.73 -7.22 -18.59
N VAL A 136 -6.72 -7.26 -19.46
CA VAL A 136 -5.41 -7.81 -19.12
C VAL A 136 -4.77 -6.99 -18.00
N GLU A 137 -4.90 -5.67 -18.03
CA GLU A 137 -4.35 -4.80 -16.99
C GLU A 137 -5.01 -5.04 -15.62
N VAL A 138 -6.35 -5.11 -15.58
CA VAL A 138 -7.09 -5.51 -14.37
C VAL A 138 -6.58 -6.86 -13.83
N SER A 139 -6.37 -7.83 -14.73
CA SER A 139 -5.88 -9.16 -14.36
C SER A 139 -4.44 -9.15 -13.82
N LYS A 140 -3.57 -8.27 -14.32
CA LYS A 140 -2.21 -8.11 -13.80
C LYS A 140 -2.22 -7.58 -12.38
N ILE A 141 -3.04 -6.58 -12.09
CA ILE A 141 -3.14 -5.98 -10.75
C ILE A 141 -3.56 -7.05 -9.72
N VAL A 142 -4.60 -7.83 -10.06
CA VAL A 142 -5.07 -8.93 -9.20
C VAL A 142 -3.98 -9.97 -8.97
N LYS A 143 -3.27 -10.39 -10.02
CA LYS A 143 -2.19 -11.38 -9.91
C LYS A 143 -1.00 -10.85 -9.11
N HIS A 144 -0.59 -9.62 -9.36
CA HIS A 144 0.52 -8.99 -8.64
C HIS A 144 0.23 -8.95 -7.13
N PHE A 145 -1.01 -8.60 -6.75
CA PHE A 145 -1.43 -8.61 -5.36
C PHE A 145 -1.47 -10.04 -4.77
N CYS A 146 -2.13 -11.01 -5.42
CA CYS A 146 -2.21 -12.39 -4.91
C CYS A 146 -0.84 -13.08 -4.75
N ILE A 147 0.14 -12.78 -5.60
CA ILE A 147 1.49 -13.36 -5.51
C ILE A 147 2.34 -12.66 -4.43
N SER A 148 2.05 -11.38 -4.14
CA SER A 148 2.78 -10.60 -3.14
C SER A 148 2.35 -10.86 -1.70
N VAL A 149 1.28 -11.62 -1.47
CA VAL A 149 0.91 -12.11 -0.14
C VAL A 149 1.71 -13.39 0.10
N PRO A 150 2.75 -13.39 0.95
CA PRO A 150 3.43 -14.62 1.30
C PRO A 150 2.42 -15.52 2.02
N HIS A 151 2.14 -16.68 1.42
CA HIS A 151 1.55 -17.81 2.12
C HIS A 151 2.51 -18.18 3.25
N TYR A 152 2.18 -17.81 4.49
CA TYR A 152 2.81 -18.44 5.64
C TYR A 152 2.24 -19.86 5.73
N ASP A 153 2.94 -20.82 5.13
CA ASP A 153 2.79 -22.23 5.51
C ASP A 153 3.18 -22.35 6.98
N VAL A 154 2.17 -22.51 7.83
CA VAL A 154 2.35 -22.94 9.23
C VAL A 154 2.55 -24.44 9.18
N GLN A 155 3.80 -24.86 9.25
CA GLN A 155 4.20 -26.26 9.40
C GLN A 155 4.48 -26.58 10.88
#